data_AF-A0A1B6LCZ1-F1
#
_entry.id   AF-A0A1B6LCZ1-F1
#
_cell.length_a   1.000
_cell.length_b   1.000
_cell.length_c   1.000
_cell.angle_alpha   90.00
_cell.angle_beta   90.00
_cell.angle_gamma   90.00
#
_symmetry.space_group_name_H-M   'P 1'
#
loop_
_entity.id
_entity.type
_entity.pdbx_description
1 polymer ?
#
loop_
_entity_poly.entity_id
_entity_poly.type
_entity_poly.pdbx_seq_one_letter_code
_entity_poly.pdbx_strand_id
1 'polypeptide(L)'
;ETIIDVIGKVSSVPKEIEACSQKLVEIHIQEIWVVSESKSQLPLLIEDAARPVKDDDQEGLNIKVNQDTRLDNRILDLRTPANQAIFRLEAGVCRLFRDILTNKGFVEIHTPKIISAASEGGANVFTVSYFKSSAYLAQSPQLYKQMAIAADFDKVFTVGAVFRAEDSNTHRHLTEFVGLDLEMAFKYHYHEVLDTIGNTFTEMFIGLRDKYKTEIE
;
A
#
# COMPACT_ATOMS: atom_id res chain seq x y z
N GLU A 1 -4.85 0.29 -23.90
CA GLU A 1 -5.51 -0.72 -23.03
C GLU A 1 -5.68 -2.10 -23.64
N THR A 2 -5.94 -2.25 -24.95
CA THR A 2 -5.80 -3.56 -25.61
C THR A 2 -4.39 -4.10 -25.41
N ILE A 3 -4.28 -5.36 -24.99
CA ILE A 3 -3.00 -6.04 -24.84
C ILE A 3 -2.62 -6.63 -26.19
N ILE A 4 -1.41 -6.33 -26.63
CA ILE A 4 -0.88 -6.75 -27.93
C ILE A 4 0.46 -7.46 -27.77
N ASP A 5 0.72 -8.41 -28.65
CA ASP A 5 2.05 -8.95 -28.91
C ASP A 5 2.63 -8.24 -30.13
N VAL A 6 3.89 -7.84 -30.07
CA VAL A 6 4.57 -7.08 -31.14
C VAL A 6 5.91 -7.75 -31.44
N ILE A 7 6.15 -8.06 -32.71
CA ILE A 7 7.49 -8.38 -33.22
C ILE A 7 7.97 -7.17 -34.02
N GLY A 8 9.18 -6.71 -33.72
CA GLY A 8 9.76 -5.55 -34.39
C GLY A 8 11.25 -5.41 -34.13
N LYS A 9 11.88 -4.50 -34.87
CA LYS A 9 13.30 -4.18 -34.73
C LYS A 9 13.48 -2.93 -33.87
N VAL A 10 14.28 -3.03 -32.82
CA VAL A 10 14.67 -1.87 -32.00
C VAL A 10 15.71 -1.04 -32.77
N SER A 11 15.45 0.27 -32.90
CA SER A 11 16.30 1.22 -33.61
C SER A 11 16.55 2.47 -32.76
N SER A 12 17.75 3.04 -32.83
CA SER A 12 18.07 4.31 -32.16
C SER A 12 17.37 5.48 -32.84
N VAL A 13 16.89 6.43 -32.05
CA VAL A 13 16.27 7.66 -32.58
C VAL A 13 17.23 8.84 -32.58
N PRO A 14 17.13 9.76 -33.55
CA PRO A 14 17.99 10.95 -33.62
C PRO A 14 17.62 12.03 -32.58
N LYS A 15 16.41 11.98 -32.04
CA LYS A 15 15.89 12.90 -31.00
C LYS A 15 15.13 12.09 -29.95
N GLU A 16 15.28 12.48 -28.69
CA GLU A 16 14.61 11.83 -27.56
C GLU A 16 13.07 11.87 -27.67
N ILE A 17 12.43 10.75 -27.32
CA ILE A 17 10.97 10.61 -27.27
C ILE A 17 10.48 10.98 -25.87
N GLU A 18 10.10 12.24 -25.67
CA GLU A 18 9.74 12.77 -24.33
C GLU A 18 8.51 12.11 -23.70
N ALA A 19 7.59 11.57 -24.51
CA ALA A 19 6.37 10.94 -24.03
C ALA A 19 6.59 9.52 -23.47
N CYS A 20 7.79 8.95 -23.59
CA CYS A 20 8.09 7.56 -23.20
C CYS A 20 9.19 7.48 -22.13
N SER A 21 9.17 6.42 -21.34
CA SER A 21 10.26 6.14 -20.39
C SER A 21 11.55 5.69 -21.10
N GLN A 22 11.43 4.95 -22.20
CA GLN A 22 12.54 4.63 -23.08
C GLN A 22 12.65 5.70 -24.17
N LYS A 23 13.57 6.65 -23.99
CA LYS A 23 13.66 7.87 -24.83
C LYS A 23 14.57 7.75 -26.04
N LEU A 24 15.53 6.82 -26.02
CA LEU A 24 16.65 6.77 -26.98
C LEU A 24 16.44 5.76 -28.12
N VAL A 25 15.38 4.97 -28.05
CA VAL A 25 15.09 3.91 -29.03
C VAL A 25 13.60 3.86 -29.34
N GLU A 26 13.26 3.36 -30.53
CA GLU A 26 11.90 3.04 -30.94
C GLU A 26 11.83 1.61 -31.51
N ILE A 27 10.62 1.06 -31.62
CA ILE A 27 10.37 -0.25 -32.22
C ILE A 27 9.78 -0.06 -33.61
N HIS A 28 10.49 -0.51 -34.64
CA HIS A 28 9.96 -0.62 -36.00
C HIS A 28 9.16 -1.92 -36.10
N ILE A 29 7.84 -1.80 -35.96
CA ILE A 29 6.91 -2.92 -35.92
C ILE A 29 6.94 -3.68 -37.25
N GLN A 30 7.10 -5.00 -37.17
CA GLN A 30 7.04 -5.92 -38.30
C GLN A 30 5.72 -6.71 -38.27
N GLU A 31 5.34 -7.21 -37.10
CA GLU A 31 4.12 -7.98 -36.90
C GLU A 31 3.46 -7.59 -35.57
N ILE A 32 2.13 -7.63 -35.52
CA ILE A 32 1.33 -7.23 -34.35
C ILE A 32 0.09 -8.13 -34.22
N TRP A 33 -0.19 -8.59 -33.01
CA TRP A 33 -1.36 -9.41 -32.69
C TRP A 33 -2.09 -8.86 -31.47
N VAL A 34 -3.42 -8.93 -31.52
CA VAL A 34 -4.26 -8.66 -30.36
C VAL A 34 -4.32 -9.91 -29.49
N VAL A 35 -3.82 -9.82 -28.27
CA VAL A 35 -3.90 -10.89 -27.26
C VAL A 35 -5.18 -10.78 -26.46
N SER A 36 -5.54 -9.55 -26.07
CA SER A 36 -6.76 -9.27 -25.32
C SER A 36 -7.30 -7.90 -25.69
N GLU A 37 -8.42 -7.91 -26.40
CA GLU A 37 -9.08 -6.68 -26.86
C GLU A 37 -9.79 -5.97 -25.71
N SER A 38 -9.52 -4.67 -25.57
CA SER A 38 -10.27 -3.77 -24.70
C SER A 38 -11.48 -3.19 -25.45
N LYS A 39 -12.52 -2.81 -24.71
CA LYS A 39 -13.59 -1.96 -25.26
C LYS A 39 -12.99 -0.67 -25.82
N SER A 40 -13.61 -0.16 -26.88
CA SER A 40 -13.23 1.10 -27.53
C SER A 40 -13.43 2.31 -26.63
N GLN A 41 -14.47 2.29 -25.79
CA GLN A 41 -14.72 3.30 -24.77
C GLN A 41 -14.56 2.69 -23.38
N LEU A 42 -13.69 3.32 -22.59
CA LEU A 42 -13.44 2.97 -21.20
C LEU A 42 -14.07 4.00 -20.28
N PRO A 43 -14.47 3.60 -19.06
CA PRO A 43 -15.07 4.51 -18.08
C PRO A 43 -14.07 5.56 -17.56
N LEU A 44 -12.77 5.32 -17.76
CA LEU A 44 -11.68 6.19 -17.37
C LEU A 44 -10.53 6.06 -18.37
N LEU A 45 -9.94 7.19 -18.80
CA LEU A 45 -8.71 7.21 -19.57
C LEU A 45 -7.51 7.29 -18.63
N ILE A 46 -6.51 6.42 -18.86
CA ILE A 46 -5.29 6.39 -18.05
C ILE A 46 -4.50 7.70 -18.17
N GLU A 47 -4.50 8.33 -19.35
CA GLU A 47 -3.80 9.60 -19.57
C GLU A 47 -4.36 10.72 -18.69
N ASP A 48 -5.69 10.86 -18.62
CA ASP A 48 -6.33 11.86 -17.75
C ASP A 48 -6.13 11.53 -16.27
N ALA A 49 -6.10 10.24 -15.90
CA ALA A 49 -5.81 9.81 -14.55
C ALA A 49 -4.33 10.02 -14.15
N ALA A 50 -3.39 9.92 -15.10
CA ALA A 50 -1.96 10.09 -14.86
C ALA A 50 -1.50 11.56 -14.85
N ARG A 51 -2.33 12.48 -15.35
CA ARG A 51 -1.98 13.90 -15.43
C ARG A 51 -1.80 14.50 -14.01
N PRO A 52 -0.68 15.20 -13.74
CA PRO A 52 -0.48 15.89 -12.47
C PRO A 52 -1.54 16.95 -12.26
N VAL A 53 -2.05 17.06 -11.04
CA VAL A 53 -2.93 18.17 -10.65
C VAL A 53 -2.05 19.38 -10.35
N LYS A 54 -2.09 20.39 -11.23
CA LYS A 54 -1.52 21.71 -10.95
C LYS A 54 -2.65 22.64 -10.52
N ASP A 55 -2.40 23.46 -9.50
CA ASP A 55 -3.36 24.44 -9.01
C ASP A 55 -3.39 25.72 -9.89
N ASP A 56 -2.37 25.92 -10.73
CA ASP A 56 -2.13 27.15 -11.51
C ASP A 56 -2.44 27.05 -13.02
N ASP A 57 -3.17 26.03 -13.48
CA ASP A 57 -3.50 25.89 -14.90
C ASP A 57 -4.55 26.94 -15.34
N GLN A 58 -4.05 28.06 -15.90
CA GLN A 58 -4.83 29.19 -16.44
C GLN A 58 -5.59 28.86 -17.74
N GLU A 59 -5.25 27.75 -18.40
CA GLU A 59 -5.96 27.25 -19.59
C GLU A 59 -6.99 26.21 -19.15
N GLY A 60 -8.28 26.59 -19.18
CA GLY A 60 -9.41 25.90 -18.56
C GLY A 60 -9.80 24.50 -19.11
N LEU A 61 -8.84 23.66 -19.50
CA LEU A 61 -9.02 22.24 -19.80
C LEU A 61 -8.48 21.36 -18.67
N ASN A 62 -8.76 21.76 -17.42
CA ASN A 62 -8.53 20.96 -16.23
C ASN A 62 -9.49 19.76 -16.19
N ILE A 63 -9.35 18.81 -17.12
CA ILE A 63 -10.00 17.50 -17.06
C ILE A 63 -9.33 16.74 -15.92
N LYS A 64 -9.85 16.95 -14.70
CA LYS A 64 -9.44 16.26 -13.49
C LYS A 64 -10.40 15.10 -13.27
N VAL A 65 -9.85 13.89 -13.16
CA VAL A 65 -10.64 12.73 -12.76
C VAL A 65 -10.73 12.71 -11.24
N ASN A 66 -11.94 12.88 -10.72
CA ASN A 66 -12.22 12.90 -9.29
C ASN A 66 -11.81 11.57 -8.62
N GLN A 67 -11.43 11.65 -7.33
CA GLN A 67 -11.00 10.50 -6.55
C GLN A 67 -12.06 9.40 -6.52
N ASP A 68 -13.33 9.73 -6.30
CA ASP A 68 -14.43 8.74 -6.27
C ASP A 68 -14.54 7.98 -7.59
N THR A 69 -14.48 8.68 -8.73
CA THR A 69 -14.50 8.04 -10.06
C THR A 69 -13.31 7.12 -10.29
N ARG A 70 -12.12 7.49 -9.78
CA ARG A 70 -10.93 6.62 -9.82
C ARG A 70 -11.10 5.38 -8.96
N LEU A 71 -11.69 5.51 -7.78
CA LEU A 71 -11.95 4.40 -6.86
C LEU A 71 -13.05 3.46 -7.40
N ASP A 72 -14.11 4.00 -8.01
CA ASP A 72 -15.14 3.20 -8.70
C ASP A 72 -14.55 2.40 -9.87
N ASN A 73 -13.47 2.90 -10.48
CA ASN A 73 -12.76 2.28 -11.61
C ASN A 73 -11.33 1.87 -11.25
N ARG A 74 -11.13 1.40 -10.01
CA ARG A 74 -9.79 1.21 -9.41
C ARG A 74 -8.85 0.35 -10.26
N ILE A 75 -9.36 -0.65 -10.98
CA ILE A 75 -8.54 -1.52 -11.85
C ILE A 75 -7.82 -0.71 -12.94
N LEU A 76 -8.47 0.29 -13.53
CA LEU A 76 -7.85 1.15 -14.55
C LEU A 76 -6.93 2.17 -13.88
N ASP A 77 -7.37 2.80 -12.80
CA ASP A 77 -6.57 3.79 -12.07
C ASP A 77 -5.25 3.19 -11.53
N LEU A 78 -5.26 1.95 -11.07
CA LEU A 78 -4.07 1.21 -10.61
C LEU A 78 -3.01 1.01 -11.70
N ARG A 79 -3.36 1.16 -12.98
CA ARG A 79 -2.40 1.05 -14.09
C ARG A 79 -1.59 2.32 -14.32
N THR A 80 -1.97 3.44 -13.69
CA THR A 80 -1.18 4.68 -13.80
C THR A 80 0.23 4.47 -13.20
N PRO A 81 1.28 5.08 -13.79
CA PRO A 81 2.64 4.94 -13.26
C PRO A 81 2.76 5.34 -11.78
N ALA A 82 2.06 6.40 -11.37
CA ALA A 82 2.03 6.85 -9.98
C ALA A 82 1.45 5.80 -9.03
N ASN A 83 0.28 5.22 -9.33
CA ASN A 83 -0.27 4.16 -8.48
C ASN A 83 0.64 2.92 -8.47
N GLN A 84 1.21 2.51 -9.61
CA GLN A 84 2.17 1.41 -9.66
C GLN A 84 3.38 1.65 -8.74
N ALA A 85 3.91 2.86 -8.72
CA ALA A 85 5.00 3.25 -7.83
C ALA A 85 4.57 3.27 -6.36
N ILE A 86 3.41 3.87 -6.04
CA ILE A 86 2.85 3.93 -4.68
C ILE A 86 2.71 2.53 -4.08
N PHE A 87 2.12 1.57 -4.80
CA PHE A 87 1.94 0.21 -4.27
C PHE A 87 3.25 -0.58 -4.16
N ARG A 88 4.24 -0.33 -5.02
CA ARG A 88 5.59 -0.91 -4.85
C ARG A 88 6.28 -0.34 -3.61
N LEU A 89 6.10 0.96 -3.35
CA LEU A 89 6.60 1.62 -2.15
C LEU A 89 5.92 1.06 -0.89
N GLU A 90 4.59 0.91 -0.91
CA GLU A 90 3.80 0.29 0.18
C GLU A 90 4.29 -1.13 0.50
N ALA A 91 4.49 -1.95 -0.54
CA ALA A 91 5.08 -3.28 -0.39
C ALA A 91 6.50 -3.19 0.21
N GLY A 92 7.28 -2.18 -0.18
CA GLY A 92 8.60 -1.90 0.37
C GLY A 92 8.62 -1.52 1.84
N VAL A 93 7.66 -0.70 2.27
CA VAL A 93 7.45 -0.36 3.69
C VAL A 93 7.24 -1.63 4.51
N CYS A 94 6.32 -2.50 4.07
CA CYS A 94 6.02 -3.75 4.77
C CYS A 94 7.22 -4.71 4.77
N ARG A 95 7.97 -4.80 3.66
CA ARG A 95 9.17 -5.64 3.58
C ARG A 95 10.26 -5.15 4.53
N LEU A 96 10.58 -3.86 4.50
CA LEU A 96 11.62 -3.27 5.35
C LEU A 96 11.27 -3.44 6.83
N PHE A 97 10.02 -3.19 7.22
CA PHE A 97 9.54 -3.43 8.59
C PHE A 97 9.82 -4.88 9.04
N ARG A 98 9.43 -5.87 8.22
CA ARG A 98 9.68 -7.30 8.52
C ARG A 98 11.17 -7.61 8.62
N ASP A 99 11.95 -7.21 7.62
CA ASP A 99 13.39 -7.52 7.55
C ASP A 99 14.14 -6.93 8.75
N ILE A 100 13.88 -5.66 9.10
CA ILE A 100 14.52 -4.97 10.21
C ILE A 100 14.20 -5.64 11.55
N LEU A 101 12.92 -5.92 11.82
CA LEU A 101 12.52 -6.54 13.08
C LEU A 101 12.99 -7.98 13.19
N THR A 102 12.96 -8.75 12.09
CA THR A 102 13.51 -10.12 12.04
C THR A 102 15.00 -10.11 12.38
N ASN A 103 15.77 -9.16 11.84
CA ASN A 103 17.19 -9.00 12.16
C ASN A 103 17.45 -8.60 13.62
N LYS A 104 16.49 -7.95 14.28
CA LYS A 104 16.54 -7.62 15.73
C LYS A 104 16.03 -8.75 16.63
N GLY A 105 15.73 -9.91 16.05
CA GLY A 105 15.28 -11.11 16.75
C GLY A 105 13.80 -11.10 17.13
N PHE A 106 12.96 -10.32 16.45
CA PHE A 106 11.51 -10.40 16.62
C PHE A 106 10.93 -11.59 15.86
N VAL A 107 9.83 -12.14 16.37
CA VAL A 107 9.04 -13.19 15.73
C VAL A 107 7.76 -12.62 15.13
N GLU A 108 7.49 -12.88 13.84
CA GLU A 108 6.20 -12.55 13.23
C GLU A 108 5.12 -13.48 13.79
N ILE A 109 4.04 -12.90 14.31
CA ILE A 109 2.86 -13.63 14.80
C ILE A 109 1.63 -13.27 13.98
N HIS A 110 0.70 -14.21 13.85
CA HIS A 110 -0.59 -13.99 13.20
C HIS A 110 -1.71 -14.07 14.24
N THR A 111 -2.37 -12.94 14.49
CA THR A 111 -3.42 -12.84 15.52
C THR A 111 -4.81 -12.93 14.90
N PRO A 112 -5.78 -13.54 15.59
CA PRO A 112 -7.14 -13.61 15.10
C PRO A 112 -7.76 -12.21 15.03
N LYS A 113 -8.59 -12.00 14.01
CA LYS A 113 -9.29 -10.71 13.77
C LYS A 113 -10.76 -10.75 14.18
N ILE A 114 -11.29 -11.94 14.48
CA ILE A 114 -12.63 -12.15 15.00
C ILE A 114 -12.51 -12.48 16.49
N ILE A 115 -13.14 -11.67 17.34
CA ILE A 115 -13.04 -11.76 18.79
C ILE A 115 -14.43 -11.89 19.43
N SER A 116 -14.51 -12.59 20.56
CA SER A 116 -15.79 -12.89 21.23
C SER A 116 -16.39 -11.71 21.98
N ALA A 117 -15.57 -10.70 22.30
CA ALA A 117 -15.99 -9.50 23.02
C ALA A 117 -15.15 -8.31 22.52
N ALA A 118 -15.69 -7.09 22.65
CA ALA A 118 -14.93 -5.88 22.36
C ALA A 118 -13.69 -5.81 23.27
N SER A 119 -12.50 -5.73 22.68
CA SER A 119 -11.21 -5.74 23.39
C SER A 119 -10.88 -4.41 24.07
N GLU A 120 -11.44 -3.31 23.58
CA GLU A 120 -11.19 -1.94 24.05
C GLU A 120 -12.55 -1.32 24.42
N GLY A 121 -12.78 -1.11 25.72
CA GLY A 121 -14.05 -0.57 26.20
C GLY A 121 -14.27 0.89 25.75
N GLY A 122 -15.45 1.19 25.22
CA GLY A 122 -15.86 2.56 24.90
C GLY A 122 -15.73 2.98 23.42
N ALA A 123 -15.22 2.11 22.55
CA ALA A 123 -15.15 2.38 21.11
C ALA A 123 -16.24 1.61 20.33
N ASN A 124 -16.65 2.16 19.19
CA ASN A 124 -17.52 1.45 18.26
C ASN A 124 -16.77 0.24 17.69
N VAL A 125 -17.44 -0.91 17.58
CA VAL A 125 -16.88 -2.14 17.00
C VAL A 125 -17.79 -2.69 15.91
N PHE A 126 -17.20 -3.24 14.84
CA PHE A 126 -17.98 -3.98 13.85
C PHE A 126 -18.44 -5.30 14.46
N THR A 127 -19.75 -5.53 14.43
CA THR A 127 -20.37 -6.78 14.87
C THR A 127 -20.58 -7.69 13.66
N VAL A 128 -20.17 -8.96 13.79
CA VAL A 128 -20.29 -9.98 12.76
C VAL A 128 -21.18 -11.10 13.28
N SER A 129 -22.10 -11.58 12.44
CA SER A 129 -22.88 -12.79 12.73
C SER A 129 -21.94 -14.00 12.72
N TYR A 130 -21.85 -14.69 13.85
CA TYR A 130 -20.96 -15.82 14.05
C TYR A 130 -21.75 -17.05 14.49
N PHE A 131 -22.28 -17.78 13.51
CA PHE A 131 -23.19 -18.91 13.68
C PHE A 131 -24.45 -18.53 14.47
N LYS A 132 -24.58 -19.04 15.71
CA LYS A 132 -25.70 -18.77 16.62
C LYS A 132 -25.40 -17.65 17.61
N SER A 133 -24.25 -16.98 17.46
CA SER A 133 -23.73 -15.95 18.35
C SER A 133 -23.23 -14.75 17.56
N SER A 134 -22.86 -13.67 18.25
CA SER A 134 -22.15 -12.54 17.66
C SER A 134 -20.67 -12.64 17.94
N ALA A 135 -19.86 -12.14 17.01
CA ALA A 135 -18.46 -11.85 17.22
C ALA A 135 -18.16 -10.41 16.77
N TYR A 136 -16.95 -9.95 17.01
CA TYR A 136 -16.54 -8.58 16.71
C TYR A 136 -15.23 -8.57 15.92
N LEU A 137 -15.03 -7.57 15.07
CA LEU A 137 -13.73 -7.35 14.43
C LEU A 137 -12.77 -6.62 15.38
N ALA A 138 -11.54 -7.14 15.51
CA ALA A 138 -10.53 -6.58 16.39
C ALA A 138 -10.05 -5.21 15.90
N GLN A 139 -10.11 -4.21 16.77
CA GLN A 139 -9.70 -2.85 16.43
C GLN A 139 -8.19 -2.61 16.51
N SER A 140 -7.47 -3.53 17.15
CA SER A 140 -6.01 -3.58 17.19
C SER A 140 -5.59 -4.99 17.60
N PRO A 141 -4.37 -5.43 17.29
CA PRO A 141 -3.85 -6.70 17.80
C PRO A 141 -3.28 -6.56 19.24
N GLN A 142 -3.51 -5.44 19.94
CA GLN A 142 -2.80 -5.08 21.18
C GLN A 142 -2.88 -6.17 22.26
N LEU A 143 -4.08 -6.68 22.54
CA LEU A 143 -4.28 -7.73 23.54
C LEU A 143 -3.48 -9.00 23.20
N TYR A 144 -3.53 -9.45 21.95
CA TYR A 144 -2.84 -10.66 21.50
C TYR A 144 -1.32 -10.51 21.52
N LYS A 145 -0.78 -9.33 21.20
CA LYS A 145 0.64 -9.04 21.33
C LYS A 145 1.09 -9.15 22.79
N GLN A 146 0.35 -8.56 23.72
CA GLN A 146 0.66 -8.66 25.16
C GLN A 146 0.55 -10.09 25.69
N MET A 147 -0.44 -10.86 25.22
CA MET A 147 -0.54 -12.29 25.53
C MET A 147 0.68 -13.07 25.01
N ALA A 148 1.21 -12.74 23.83
CA ALA A 148 2.42 -13.37 23.30
C ALA A 148 3.65 -13.04 24.16
N ILE A 149 3.79 -11.79 24.62
CA ILE A 149 4.85 -11.42 25.57
C ILE A 149 4.70 -12.19 26.89
N ALA A 150 3.48 -12.32 27.41
CA ALA A 150 3.20 -13.13 28.60
C ALA A 150 3.40 -14.65 28.38
N ALA A 151 3.50 -15.09 27.13
CA ALA A 151 3.79 -16.46 26.72
C ALA A 151 5.27 -16.65 26.31
N ASP A 152 6.17 -15.81 26.85
CA ASP A 152 7.63 -15.89 26.70
C ASP A 152 8.16 -15.71 25.27
N PHE A 153 7.41 -15.05 24.37
CA PHE A 153 7.92 -14.75 23.02
C PHE A 153 8.99 -13.64 22.99
N ASP A 154 9.17 -12.88 24.08
CA ASP A 154 10.08 -11.72 24.27
C ASP A 154 9.89 -10.55 23.29
N LYS A 155 9.85 -10.78 21.98
CA LYS A 155 9.75 -9.79 20.90
C LYS A 155 8.87 -10.31 19.78
N VAL A 156 7.76 -9.62 19.51
CA VAL A 156 6.81 -10.01 18.47
C VAL A 156 6.43 -8.84 17.59
N PHE A 157 6.10 -9.12 16.34
CA PHE A 157 5.42 -8.17 15.47
C PHE A 157 4.31 -8.85 14.66
N THR A 158 3.38 -8.06 14.15
CA THR A 158 2.34 -8.52 13.23
C THR A 158 2.09 -7.46 12.17
N VAL A 159 1.83 -7.92 10.95
CA VAL A 159 1.34 -7.10 9.83
C VAL A 159 -0.02 -7.64 9.42
N GLY A 160 -1.08 -6.85 9.55
CA GLY A 160 -2.40 -7.33 9.17
C GLY A 160 -3.52 -6.34 9.37
N ALA A 161 -4.74 -6.76 9.00
CA ALA A 161 -5.92 -5.91 9.04
C ALA A 161 -6.22 -5.39 10.46
N VAL A 162 -6.64 -4.12 10.49
CA VAL A 162 -7.09 -3.35 11.63
C VAL A 162 -8.40 -2.66 11.24
N PHE A 163 -9.37 -2.67 12.15
CA PHE A 163 -10.72 -2.17 11.87
C PHE A 163 -11.10 -1.00 12.79
N ARG A 164 -11.66 0.05 12.23
CA ARG A 164 -12.17 1.23 12.95
C ARG A 164 -13.62 1.46 12.57
N ALA A 165 -14.52 1.41 13.54
CA ALA A 165 -15.97 1.52 13.32
C ALA A 165 -16.52 2.90 13.70
N GLU A 166 -15.65 3.86 13.97
CA GLU A 166 -16.00 5.27 14.10
C GLU A 166 -16.56 5.78 12.76
N ASP A 167 -17.72 6.45 12.81
CA ASP A 167 -18.32 7.08 11.64
C ASP A 167 -17.56 8.38 11.31
N SER A 168 -16.43 8.22 10.64
CA SER A 168 -15.54 9.32 10.30
C SER A 168 -15.17 9.27 8.82
N ASN A 169 -15.76 10.17 8.05
CA ASN A 169 -15.44 10.33 6.63
C ASN A 169 -14.46 11.50 6.44
N THR A 170 -13.16 11.21 6.51
CA THR A 170 -12.10 12.20 6.28
C THR A 170 -11.04 11.65 5.34
N HIS A 171 -10.22 12.53 4.76
CA HIS A 171 -9.10 12.16 3.90
C HIS A 171 -7.98 11.37 4.61
N ARG A 172 -8.08 11.13 5.93
CA ARG A 172 -7.07 10.42 6.73
C ARG A 172 -7.62 9.19 7.46
N HIS A 173 -8.92 8.91 7.34
CA HIS A 173 -9.56 7.80 8.06
C HIS A 173 -10.06 6.75 7.07
N LEU A 174 -9.74 5.49 7.37
CA LEU A 174 -10.28 4.30 6.72
C LEU A 174 -10.89 3.41 7.80
N THR A 175 -11.97 2.71 7.46
CA THR A 175 -12.61 1.74 8.35
C THR A 175 -11.87 0.40 8.42
N GLU A 176 -11.06 0.12 7.40
CA GLU A 176 -10.11 -1.00 7.35
C GLU A 176 -8.77 -0.49 6.81
N PHE A 177 -7.68 -0.85 7.50
CA PHE A 177 -6.32 -0.58 7.04
C PHE A 177 -5.35 -1.67 7.54
N VAL A 178 -4.13 -1.66 7.01
CA VAL A 178 -3.07 -2.58 7.44
C VAL A 178 -2.28 -1.95 8.59
N GLY A 179 -2.32 -2.59 9.76
CA GLY A 179 -1.48 -2.24 10.91
C GLY A 179 -0.12 -2.91 10.81
N LEU A 180 0.92 -2.15 11.20
CA LEU A 180 2.27 -2.65 11.47
C LEU A 180 2.51 -2.50 12.97
N ASP A 181 2.38 -3.58 13.71
CA ASP A 181 2.42 -3.56 15.16
C ASP A 181 3.61 -4.37 15.68
N LEU A 182 4.27 -3.86 16.72
CA LEU A 182 5.29 -4.60 17.46
C LEU A 182 5.03 -4.54 18.97
N GLU A 183 5.59 -5.49 19.70
CA GLU A 183 5.62 -5.53 21.16
C GLU A 183 6.92 -6.21 21.61
N MET A 184 7.52 -5.73 22.69
CA MET A 184 8.80 -6.24 23.17
C MET A 184 8.88 -6.11 24.69
N ALA A 185 9.31 -7.19 25.35
CA ALA A 185 9.74 -7.17 26.74
C ALA A 185 11.02 -6.33 26.88
N PHE A 186 11.05 -5.46 27.88
CA PHE A 186 12.21 -4.64 28.24
C PHE A 186 12.69 -4.99 29.65
N LYS A 187 13.93 -4.66 29.97
CA LYS A 187 14.54 -5.09 31.25
C LYS A 187 14.35 -4.07 32.36
N TYR A 188 14.69 -2.81 32.11
CA TYR A 188 14.79 -1.79 33.14
C TYR A 188 13.97 -0.55 32.84
N HIS A 189 13.91 -0.13 31.57
CA HIS A 189 13.19 1.09 31.19
C HIS A 189 12.57 0.97 29.80
N TYR A 190 11.35 1.51 29.63
CA TYR A 190 10.63 1.47 28.35
C TYR A 190 11.34 2.23 27.21
N HIS A 191 12.38 3.01 27.51
CA HIS A 191 13.24 3.61 26.50
C HIS A 191 13.92 2.56 25.62
N GLU A 192 14.20 1.36 26.13
CA GLU A 192 14.70 0.24 25.32
C GLU A 192 13.77 -0.05 24.12
N VAL A 193 12.45 0.05 24.35
CA VAL A 193 11.42 -0.11 23.30
C VAL A 193 11.35 1.12 22.41
N LEU A 194 11.36 2.34 22.99
CA LEU A 194 11.35 3.59 22.20
C LEU A 194 12.53 3.68 21.24
N ASP A 195 13.74 3.35 21.71
CA ASP A 195 14.95 3.37 20.89
C ASP A 195 14.87 2.33 19.78
N THR A 196 14.28 1.16 20.06
CA THR A 196 14.04 0.12 19.05
C THR A 196 13.07 0.61 17.96
N ILE A 197 11.96 1.26 18.35
CA ILE A 197 10.98 1.84 17.42
C ILE A 197 11.62 2.95 16.59
N GLY A 198 12.32 3.89 17.23
CA GLY A 198 12.99 5.01 16.57
C GLY A 198 14.01 4.54 15.54
N ASN A 199 14.87 3.59 15.91
CA ASN A 199 15.83 2.99 14.99
C ASN A 199 15.15 2.27 13.82
N THR A 200 14.04 1.57 14.08
CA THR A 200 13.28 0.90 13.01
C THR A 200 12.78 1.90 11.98
N PHE A 201 12.22 3.03 12.39
CA PHE A 201 11.83 4.10 11.46
C PHE A 201 13.02 4.67 10.69
N THR A 202 14.14 4.96 11.36
CA THR A 202 15.34 5.47 10.70
C THR A 202 15.85 4.50 9.62
N GLU A 203 15.95 3.21 9.94
CA GLU A 203 16.36 2.17 9.01
C GLU A 203 15.37 2.02 7.84
N MET A 204 14.06 2.12 8.09
CA MET A 204 13.05 2.11 7.04
C MET A 204 13.18 3.30 6.09
N PHE A 205 13.33 4.52 6.61
CA PHE A 205 13.47 5.71 5.76
C PHE A 205 14.74 5.67 4.90
N ILE A 206 15.86 5.20 5.46
CA ILE A 206 17.09 4.97 4.71
C ILE A 206 16.85 3.91 3.62
N GLY A 207 16.22 2.78 3.99
CA GLY A 207 15.91 1.70 3.07
C GLY A 207 15.01 2.13 1.90
N LEU A 208 14.00 2.97 2.15
CA LEU A 208 13.13 3.51 1.10
C LEU A 208 13.90 4.44 0.16
N ARG A 209 14.67 5.38 0.71
CA ARG A 209 15.51 6.30 -0.08
C ARG A 209 16.48 5.53 -1.00
N ASP A 210 17.12 4.50 -0.47
CA ASP A 210 18.20 3.80 -1.19
C ASP A 210 17.69 2.75 -2.18
N LYS A 211 16.57 2.08 -1.87
CA LYS A 211 16.07 0.94 -2.68
C LYS A 211 14.89 1.29 -3.60
N TYR A 212 14.20 2.40 -3.37
CA TYR A 212 12.97 2.76 -4.09
C TYR A 212 13.03 4.15 -4.74
N LYS A 213 14.25 4.61 -5.05
CA LYS A 213 14.47 5.92 -5.67
C LYS A 213 13.67 6.12 -6.96
N THR A 214 13.61 5.08 -7.80
CA THR A 214 12.85 5.06 -9.06
C THR A 214 11.34 5.20 -8.89
N GLU A 215 10.80 4.77 -7.76
CA GLU A 215 9.38 4.90 -7.44
C GLU A 215 9.04 6.24 -6.77
N ILE A 216 10.04 6.92 -6.19
CA ILE A 216 9.88 8.19 -5.47
C ILE A 216 10.06 9.39 -6.39
N GLU A 217 10.99 9.30 -7.35
CA GLU A 217 11.27 10.34 -8.35
C GLU A 217 10.28 10.33 -9.53
#